data_AF-A0A433SEV2-F1
#
_entry.id   AF-A0A433SEV2-F1
#
_cell.length_a   1.000
_cell.length_b   1.000
_cell.length_c   1.000
_cell.angle_alpha   90.00
_cell.angle_beta   90.00
_cell.angle_gamma   90.00
#
_symmetry.space_group_name_H-M   'P 1'
#
loop_
_entity.id
_entity.type
_entity.pdbx_description
1 polymer ?
#
loop_
_entity_poly.entity_id
_entity_poly.type
_entity_poly.pdbx_seq_one_letter_code
_entity_poly.pdbx_strand_id
1 'polypeptide(L)'
;MAKKHPSSINQFLLNQNYAILVDFRAQMATCLIATTPERLKRHADDYGWHLCSLKGARSTSALVIQKEDSDPELWVRVTYRCYRKAFRLFFHQFFDIDDIGNFGCFEVDHLHPQFGFNEHTSHYFIRLALVQKSINASYGAGFERVLYKREREKRLIGGVHMDWMTYLKVRGICVPMKSLSVTYWKTWAWQCAKELETDGFDTVLTYVGLITMLNDAFQNKFQPLPLDESFADEIQSYPSFPVVSQLSISH
;
A
#
# COMPACT_ATOMS: atom_id res chain seq x y z
N MET A 1 -2.65 -7.95 -29.01
CA MET A 1 -3.98 -7.30 -28.82
C MET A 1 -3.73 -5.98 -28.11
N ALA A 2 -4.21 -4.84 -28.64
CA ALA A 2 -4.06 -3.56 -27.96
C ALA A 2 -4.86 -3.58 -26.64
N LYS A 3 -4.22 -3.30 -25.50
CA LYS A 3 -4.91 -3.16 -24.22
C LYS A 3 -5.88 -1.99 -24.31
N LYS A 4 -7.15 -2.24 -23.97
CA LYS A 4 -8.12 -1.16 -23.75
C LYS A 4 -7.76 -0.49 -22.43
N HIS A 5 -7.30 0.76 -22.50
CA HIS A 5 -7.14 1.60 -21.32
C HIS A 5 -8.49 1.74 -20.60
N PRO A 6 -8.50 1.87 -19.26
CA PRO A 6 -9.73 2.04 -18.50
C PRO A 6 -10.50 3.26 -19.01
N SER A 7 -11.75 3.05 -19.41
CA SER A 7 -12.66 4.10 -19.90
C SER A 7 -13.53 4.71 -18.79
N SER A 8 -13.28 4.35 -17.53
CA SER A 8 -14.02 4.84 -16.36
C SER A 8 -13.18 4.73 -15.08
N ILE A 9 -13.54 5.52 -14.06
CA ILE A 9 -12.94 5.44 -12.72
C ILE A 9 -13.07 4.03 -12.12
N ASN A 10 -14.22 3.36 -12.32
CA ASN A 10 -14.43 2.01 -11.81
C ASN A 10 -13.48 1.00 -12.47
N GLN A 11 -13.28 1.09 -13.78
CA GLN A 11 -12.32 0.21 -14.46
C GLN A 11 -10.89 0.50 -14.01
N PHE A 12 -10.54 1.78 -13.83
CA PHE A 12 -9.24 2.15 -13.27
C PHE A 12 -9.02 1.56 -11.87
N LEU A 13 -10.03 1.61 -10.99
CA LEU A 13 -9.94 1.05 -9.64
C LEU A 13 -9.77 -0.47 -9.66
N LEU A 14 -10.50 -1.18 -10.54
CA LEU A 14 -10.32 -2.62 -10.72
C LEU A 14 -8.88 -2.96 -11.16
N ASN A 15 -8.36 -2.22 -12.14
CA ASN A 15 -7.01 -2.43 -12.64
C ASN A 15 -5.95 -2.06 -11.58
N GLN A 16 -6.15 -0.96 -10.84
CA GLN A 16 -5.27 -0.55 -9.73
C GLN A 16 -5.22 -1.63 -8.65
N ASN A 17 -6.37 -2.16 -8.24
CA ASN A 17 -6.44 -3.21 -7.22
C ASN A 17 -5.76 -4.50 -7.69
N TYR A 18 -5.97 -4.88 -8.95
CA TYR A 18 -5.28 -6.03 -9.54
C TYR A 18 -3.76 -5.83 -9.58
N ALA A 19 -3.28 -4.67 -10.06
CA ALA A 19 -1.86 -4.37 -10.13
C ALA A 19 -1.20 -4.37 -8.75
N ILE A 20 -1.86 -3.79 -7.74
CA ILE A 20 -1.39 -3.77 -6.36
C ILE A 20 -1.37 -5.16 -5.75
N LEU A 21 -2.38 -5.98 -6.02
CA LEU A 21 -2.41 -7.38 -5.58
C LEU A 21 -1.23 -8.16 -6.15
N VAL A 22 -0.98 -8.05 -7.46
CA VAL A 22 0.13 -8.72 -8.14
C VAL A 22 1.47 -8.25 -7.56
N ASP A 23 1.66 -6.93 -7.43
CA ASP A 23 2.87 -6.35 -6.86
C ASP A 23 3.11 -6.86 -5.42
N PHE A 24 2.06 -6.88 -4.58
CA PHE A 24 2.17 -7.27 -3.18
C PHE A 24 2.43 -8.78 -3.00
N ARG A 25 1.83 -9.63 -3.84
CA ARG A 25 2.05 -11.09 -3.81
C ARG A 25 3.42 -11.53 -4.34
N ALA A 26 4.02 -10.78 -5.28
CA ALA A 26 5.27 -11.13 -5.94
C ALA A 26 6.52 -10.91 -5.05
N GLN A 27 6.44 -11.26 -3.76
CA GLN A 27 7.53 -11.24 -2.78
C GLN A 27 8.25 -9.89 -2.66
N MET A 28 7.49 -8.80 -2.75
CA MET A 28 7.99 -7.42 -2.55
C MET A 28 8.98 -6.92 -3.60
N ALA A 29 9.47 -7.73 -4.55
CA ALA A 29 10.51 -7.32 -5.50
C ALA A 29 10.07 -6.13 -6.39
N THR A 30 8.83 -6.14 -6.86
CA THR A 30 8.23 -5.06 -7.66
C THR A 30 7.36 -4.11 -6.85
N CYS A 31 7.13 -4.40 -5.56
CA CYS A 31 6.16 -3.71 -4.71
C CYS A 31 6.69 -2.40 -4.10
N LEU A 32 7.54 -1.70 -4.83
CA LEU A 32 8.10 -0.44 -4.40
C LEU A 32 7.00 0.64 -4.42
N ILE A 33 6.86 1.39 -3.32
CA ILE A 33 5.87 2.47 -3.21
C ILE A 33 6.52 3.83 -2.96
N ALA A 34 7.77 3.87 -2.51
CA ALA A 34 8.58 5.08 -2.50
C ALA A 34 10.07 4.77 -2.66
N THR A 35 10.82 5.62 -3.36
CA THR A 35 12.27 5.42 -3.57
C THR A 35 12.96 6.67 -4.08
N THR A 36 14.29 6.66 -4.14
CA THR A 36 15.06 7.70 -4.84
C THR A 36 14.84 7.64 -6.37
N PRO A 37 15.03 8.76 -7.10
CA PRO A 37 14.95 8.80 -8.55
C PRO A 37 15.94 7.82 -9.23
N GLU A 38 17.15 7.69 -8.70
CA GLU A 38 18.21 6.83 -9.26
C GLU A 38 17.84 5.36 -9.13
N ARG A 39 17.28 4.96 -7.99
CA ARG A 39 16.79 3.59 -7.80
C ARG A 39 15.54 3.32 -8.62
N LEU A 40 14.64 4.30 -8.77
CA LEU A 40 13.47 4.15 -9.62
C LEU A 40 13.86 3.96 -11.09
N LYS A 41 14.87 4.69 -11.55
CA LYS A 41 15.42 4.54 -12.89
C LYS A 41 16.03 3.16 -13.11
N ARG A 42 16.92 2.72 -12.20
CA ARG A 42 17.48 1.36 -12.26
C ARG A 42 16.39 0.29 -12.24
N HIS A 43 15.38 0.44 -11.39
CA HIS A 43 14.28 -0.51 -11.30
C HIS A 43 13.48 -0.57 -12.61
N ALA A 44 13.25 0.58 -13.25
CA ALA A 44 12.60 0.62 -14.56
C ALA A 44 13.46 -0.08 -15.62
N ASP A 45 14.78 0.18 -15.65
CA ASP A 45 15.70 -0.45 -16.60
C ASP A 45 15.76 -1.98 -16.40
N ASP A 46 15.86 -2.45 -15.15
CA ASP A 46 15.98 -3.87 -14.79
C ASP A 46 14.75 -4.71 -15.19
N TYR A 47 13.56 -4.09 -15.19
CA TYR A 47 12.29 -4.76 -15.50
C TYR A 47 11.69 -4.33 -16.85
N GLY A 48 12.43 -3.58 -17.66
CA GLY A 48 11.99 -3.12 -18.97
C GLY A 48 10.79 -2.16 -18.93
N TRP A 49 10.62 -1.40 -17.84
CA TRP A 49 9.57 -0.38 -17.73
C TRP A 49 10.00 0.92 -18.40
N HIS A 50 9.02 1.67 -18.91
CA HIS A 50 9.27 2.97 -19.53
C HIS A 50 8.95 4.12 -18.58
N LEU A 51 9.90 5.03 -18.42
CA LEU A 51 9.71 6.28 -17.70
C LEU A 51 9.22 7.37 -18.65
N CYS A 52 8.01 7.87 -18.40
CA CYS A 52 7.38 8.90 -19.19
C CYS A 52 7.28 10.21 -18.41
N SER A 53 7.38 11.32 -19.13
CA SER A 53 7.06 12.64 -18.59
C SER A 53 5.54 12.83 -18.55
N LEU A 54 5.08 13.50 -17.50
CA LEU A 54 3.70 13.96 -17.38
C LEU A 54 3.59 15.36 -17.99
N LYS A 55 2.81 15.52 -19.06
CA LYS A 55 2.61 16.82 -19.71
C LYS A 55 2.00 17.80 -18.70
N GLY A 56 2.60 18.98 -18.57
CA GLY A 56 2.20 19.99 -17.59
C GLY A 56 2.80 19.83 -16.19
N ALA A 57 3.68 18.86 -15.97
CA ALA A 57 4.50 18.74 -14.76
C ALA A 57 5.99 18.60 -15.10
N ARG A 58 6.87 19.08 -14.21
CA ARG A 58 8.31 18.87 -14.35
C ARG A 58 8.63 17.42 -14.01
N SER A 59 9.49 16.77 -14.80
CA SER A 59 9.95 15.39 -14.57
C SER A 59 10.65 15.20 -13.21
N THR A 60 11.25 16.27 -12.68
CA THR A 60 11.85 16.30 -11.33
C THR A 60 10.83 16.35 -10.20
N SER A 61 9.54 16.53 -10.51
CA SER A 61 8.44 16.61 -9.55
C SER A 61 7.42 15.49 -9.71
N ALA A 62 7.16 15.05 -10.95
CA ALA A 62 6.22 13.98 -11.26
C ALA A 62 6.67 13.20 -12.50
N LEU A 63 6.52 11.89 -12.46
CA LEU A 63 6.86 10.98 -13.55
C LEU A 63 5.85 9.84 -13.60
N VAL A 64 5.73 9.23 -14.78
CA VAL A 64 4.84 8.09 -14.99
C VAL A 64 5.68 6.87 -15.34
N ILE A 65 5.35 5.74 -14.73
CA ILE A 65 5.95 4.44 -15.07
C ILE A 65 4.94 3.66 -15.90
N GLN A 66 5.32 3.31 -17.12
CA GLN A 66 4.57 2.40 -17.98
C GLN A 66 5.20 1.01 -17.92
N LYS A 67 4.42 0.02 -17.48
CA LYS A 67 4.79 -1.39 -17.52
C LYS A 67 4.10 -2.00 -18.75
N GLU A 68 4.77 -2.92 -19.45
CA GLU A 68 4.20 -3.57 -20.65
C GLU A 68 2.84 -4.23 -20.33
N ASP A 69 2.74 -4.81 -19.14
CA ASP A 69 1.57 -5.56 -18.73
C ASP A 69 0.62 -4.93 -17.70
N SER A 70 0.80 -3.66 -17.36
CA SER A 70 -0.06 -2.97 -16.38
C SER A 70 -0.50 -1.60 -16.86
N ASP A 71 -1.55 -1.08 -16.24
CA ASP A 71 -1.83 0.35 -16.31
C ASP A 71 -0.63 1.16 -15.79
N PRO A 72 -0.42 2.36 -16.35
CA PRO A 72 0.65 3.23 -15.91
C PRO A 72 0.47 3.69 -14.46
N GLU A 73 1.58 4.02 -13.82
CA GLU A 73 1.62 4.46 -12.43
C GLU A 73 2.16 5.88 -12.32
N LEU A 74 1.46 6.75 -11.60
CA LEU A 74 1.95 8.09 -11.31
C LEU A 74 2.79 8.11 -10.03
N TRP A 75 3.99 8.66 -10.14
CA TRP A 75 4.90 8.87 -9.03
C TRP A 75 5.22 10.35 -8.90
N VAL A 76 5.23 10.88 -7.68
CA VAL A 76 5.52 12.29 -7.39
C VAL A 76 6.60 12.43 -6.35
N ARG A 77 7.40 13.47 -6.45
CA ARG A 77 8.38 13.80 -5.42
C ARG A 77 7.67 14.05 -4.09
N VAL A 78 8.25 13.58 -2.98
CA VAL A 78 7.71 13.74 -1.61
C VAL A 78 7.28 15.18 -1.32
N THR A 79 8.04 16.18 -1.76
CA THR A 79 7.76 17.59 -1.49
C THR A 79 6.73 18.22 -2.44
N TYR A 80 6.21 17.47 -3.41
CA TYR A 80 5.35 18.01 -4.46
C TYR A 80 3.90 18.21 -3.98
N ARG A 81 3.56 19.46 -3.65
CA ARG A 81 2.24 19.83 -3.10
C ARG A 81 1.08 19.74 -4.11
N CYS A 82 1.38 19.78 -5.41
CA CYS A 82 0.36 19.76 -6.47
C CYS A 82 0.03 18.35 -6.97
N TYR A 83 0.30 17.31 -6.19
CA TYR A 83 0.13 15.91 -6.60
C TYR A 83 -1.29 15.58 -7.07
N ARG A 84 -2.35 16.15 -6.46
CA ARG A 84 -3.74 15.99 -6.94
C ARG A 84 -3.95 16.56 -8.34
N LYS A 85 -3.30 17.69 -8.67
CA LYS A 85 -3.34 18.28 -10.02
C LYS A 85 -2.57 17.39 -11.01
N ALA A 86 -1.39 16.89 -10.62
CA ALA A 86 -0.66 15.93 -11.45
C ALA A 86 -1.47 14.66 -11.72
N PHE A 87 -2.19 14.14 -10.73
CA PHE A 87 -3.03 12.96 -10.92
C PHE A 87 -4.16 13.21 -11.92
N ARG A 88 -4.76 14.42 -11.94
CA ARG A 88 -5.71 14.82 -12.98
C ARG A 88 -5.09 14.85 -14.38
N LEU A 89 -3.91 15.46 -14.51
CA LEU A 89 -3.17 15.47 -15.78
C LEU A 89 -2.84 14.05 -16.25
N PHE A 90 -2.51 13.17 -15.31
CA PHE A 90 -2.20 11.77 -15.58
C PHE A 90 -3.43 11.01 -16.09
N PHE A 91 -4.59 11.21 -15.45
CA PHE A 91 -5.85 10.62 -15.89
C PHE A 91 -6.25 11.05 -17.31
N HIS A 92 -6.19 12.35 -17.57
CA HIS A 92 -6.44 12.87 -18.92
C HIS A 92 -5.43 12.31 -19.92
N GLN A 93 -4.13 12.32 -19.61
CA GLN A 93 -3.09 11.95 -20.58
C GLN A 93 -3.08 10.45 -20.92
N PHE A 94 -3.35 9.58 -19.96
CA PHE A 94 -3.17 8.13 -20.12
C PHE A 94 -4.48 7.34 -20.20
N PHE A 95 -5.61 7.93 -19.82
CA PHE A 95 -6.91 7.26 -19.80
C PHE A 95 -8.03 8.04 -20.50
N ASP A 96 -7.79 9.25 -21.00
CA ASP A 96 -8.78 10.09 -21.67
C ASP A 96 -10.03 10.37 -20.79
N ILE A 97 -9.81 10.47 -19.48
CA ILE A 97 -10.86 10.75 -18.49
C ILE A 97 -10.79 12.23 -18.11
N ASP A 98 -11.69 13.04 -18.66
CA ASP A 98 -11.71 14.50 -18.47
C ASP A 98 -12.57 14.98 -17.28
N ASP A 99 -13.57 14.19 -16.88
CA ASP A 99 -14.54 14.57 -15.83
C ASP A 99 -14.03 14.20 -14.43
N ILE A 100 -12.95 14.85 -14.01
CA ILE A 100 -12.26 14.59 -12.73
C ILE A 100 -12.60 15.64 -11.67
N GLY A 101 -13.63 16.47 -11.92
CA GLY A 101 -14.10 17.49 -10.98
C GLY A 101 -14.49 16.88 -9.63
N ASN A 102 -14.96 15.64 -9.64
CA ASN A 102 -15.32 14.91 -8.44
C ASN A 102 -15.00 13.41 -8.60
N PHE A 103 -13.91 12.94 -7.99
CA PHE A 103 -13.64 11.49 -7.82
C PHE A 103 -14.69 10.78 -6.93
N GLY A 104 -15.87 11.38 -6.71
CA GLY A 104 -16.96 10.85 -5.89
C GLY A 104 -16.52 10.58 -4.46
N CYS A 105 -16.65 9.32 -4.03
CA CYS A 105 -16.21 8.83 -2.72
C CYS A 105 -14.71 8.54 -2.64
N PHE A 106 -13.94 8.83 -3.69
CA PHE A 106 -12.50 8.59 -3.72
C PHE A 106 -11.67 9.88 -3.66
N GLU A 107 -10.43 9.74 -3.25
CA GLU A 107 -9.42 10.80 -3.31
C GLU A 107 -8.05 10.23 -3.69
N VAL A 108 -7.22 11.11 -4.24
CA VAL A 108 -5.83 10.78 -4.54
C VAL A 108 -5.02 10.89 -3.27
N ASP A 109 -4.23 9.86 -2.98
CA ASP A 109 -3.31 9.88 -1.87
C ASP A 109 -1.97 9.22 -2.19
N HIS A 110 -0.99 9.49 -1.34
CA HIS A 110 0.33 8.86 -1.38
C HIS A 110 0.26 7.47 -0.75
N LEU A 111 0.86 6.47 -1.42
CA LEU A 111 0.93 5.11 -0.88
C LEU A 111 1.84 4.99 0.33
N HIS A 112 2.90 5.81 0.38
CA HIS A 112 3.68 6.04 1.58
C HIS A 112 3.50 7.49 2.01
N PRO A 113 3.24 7.76 3.28
CA PRO A 113 2.91 9.10 3.66
C PRO A 113 4.12 10.04 3.75
N GLN A 114 3.85 11.30 3.42
CA GLN A 114 4.87 12.33 3.28
C GLN A 114 5.65 12.58 4.58
N PHE A 115 5.00 12.50 5.74
CA PHE A 115 5.64 12.79 7.02
C PHE A 115 6.64 11.70 7.45
N GLY A 116 6.73 10.57 6.76
CA GLY A 116 7.79 9.56 6.98
C GLY A 116 9.14 10.02 6.46
N PHE A 117 9.17 11.09 5.66
CA PHE A 117 10.37 11.63 5.06
C PHE A 117 10.87 12.89 5.79
N ASN A 118 12.19 13.11 5.74
CA ASN A 118 12.87 14.29 6.26
C ASN A 118 13.63 15.02 5.13
N GLU A 119 14.42 16.03 5.49
CA GLU A 119 15.18 16.84 4.51
C GLU A 119 16.14 16.00 3.66
N HIS A 120 16.79 15.00 4.27
CA HIS A 120 17.71 14.09 3.57
C HIS A 120 16.99 13.17 2.58
N THR A 121 15.71 12.88 2.79
CA THR A 121 14.89 12.02 1.92
C THR A 121 13.87 12.81 1.09
N SER A 122 13.99 14.14 1.05
CA SER A 122 13.07 15.04 0.32
C SER A 122 13.09 14.87 -1.20
N HIS A 123 14.09 14.15 -1.72
CA HIS A 123 14.25 13.83 -3.14
C HIS A 123 13.54 12.53 -3.56
N TYR A 124 12.99 11.77 -2.61
CA TYR A 124 12.27 10.54 -2.93
C TYR A 124 11.03 10.84 -3.78
N PHE A 125 10.64 9.86 -4.58
CA PHE A 125 9.35 9.78 -5.24
C PHE A 125 8.46 8.78 -4.50
N ILE A 126 7.16 9.07 -4.47
CA ILE A 126 6.13 8.23 -3.89
C ILE A 126 5.09 7.93 -4.97
N ARG A 127 4.66 6.67 -5.04
CA ARG A 127 3.56 6.21 -5.89
C ARG A 127 2.24 6.77 -5.36
N LEU A 128 1.39 7.27 -6.26
CA LEU A 128 0.04 7.71 -5.94
C LEU A 128 -0.98 6.61 -6.23
N ALA A 129 -2.10 6.65 -5.51
CA ALA A 129 -3.26 5.82 -5.79
C ALA A 129 -4.56 6.58 -5.53
N LEU A 130 -5.64 6.07 -6.10
CA LEU A 130 -6.99 6.49 -5.78
C LEU A 130 -7.51 5.61 -4.63
N VAL A 131 -7.89 6.22 -3.51
CA VAL A 131 -8.35 5.54 -2.28
C VAL A 131 -9.72 6.06 -1.86
N GLN A 132 -10.52 5.24 -1.15
CA GLN A 132 -11.80 5.72 -0.63
C GLN A 132 -11.59 6.76 0.48
N LYS A 133 -12.36 7.86 0.44
CA LYS A 133 -12.30 8.95 1.43
C LYS A 133 -12.59 8.46 2.86
N SER A 134 -13.56 7.56 3.01
CA SER A 134 -13.91 6.94 4.29
C SER A 134 -12.72 6.22 4.90
N ILE A 135 -12.02 5.44 4.08
CA ILE A 135 -10.83 4.67 4.47
C ILE A 135 -9.69 5.61 4.82
N ASN A 136 -9.41 6.60 3.99
CA ASN A 136 -8.32 7.54 4.28
C ASN A 136 -8.55 8.33 5.58
N ALA A 137 -9.80 8.73 5.85
CA ALA A 137 -10.17 9.37 7.10
C ALA A 137 -9.97 8.46 8.33
N SER A 138 -10.32 7.18 8.21
CA SER A 138 -10.14 6.19 9.29
C SER A 138 -8.66 5.97 9.64
N TYR A 139 -7.79 5.98 8.65
CA TYR A 139 -6.35 5.78 8.88
C TYR A 139 -5.71 7.05 9.47
N GLY A 140 -6.04 8.23 8.92
CA GLY A 140 -5.41 9.52 9.26
C GLY A 140 -5.69 10.10 10.66
N ALA A 141 -6.74 9.66 11.37
CA ALA A 141 -7.15 10.31 12.62
C ALA A 141 -6.41 9.81 13.89
N GLY A 142 -5.81 8.62 13.88
CA GLY A 142 -5.20 8.05 15.10
C GLY A 142 -4.04 7.08 14.89
N PHE A 143 -4.04 6.32 13.80
CA PHE A 143 -3.02 5.32 13.48
C PHE A 143 -1.71 6.00 13.03
N GLU A 144 -1.84 6.97 12.13
CA GLU A 144 -0.72 7.63 11.48
C GLU A 144 0.17 8.40 12.48
N ARG A 145 -0.42 9.21 13.37
CA ARG A 145 0.35 10.17 14.17
C ARG A 145 1.41 9.55 15.10
N VAL A 146 1.18 8.32 15.58
CA VAL A 146 2.08 7.62 16.51
C VAL A 146 3.18 6.85 15.78
N LEU A 147 2.84 6.15 14.69
CA LEU A 147 3.82 5.42 13.87
C LEU A 147 4.84 6.37 13.22
N TYR A 148 4.38 7.51 12.70
CA TYR A 148 5.23 8.32 11.85
C TYR A 148 6.14 9.32 12.56
N LYS A 149 5.95 9.54 13.85
CA LYS A 149 7.01 10.16 14.65
C LYS A 149 8.23 9.24 14.71
N ARG A 150 8.02 7.91 14.78
CA ARG A 150 9.08 6.90 14.90
C ARG A 150 9.67 6.49 13.56
N GLU A 151 8.85 6.34 12.53
CA GLU A 151 9.36 6.06 11.17
C GLU A 151 10.34 7.13 10.70
N ARG A 152 10.15 8.40 11.09
CA ARG A 152 11.12 9.48 10.82
C ARG A 152 12.48 9.30 11.49
N GLU A 153 12.54 8.58 12.60
CA GLU A 153 13.76 8.29 13.34
C GLU A 153 14.54 7.13 12.71
N LYS A 154 13.88 6.29 11.89
CA LYS A 154 14.52 5.23 11.14
C LYS A 154 15.21 5.82 9.91
N ARG A 155 16.47 5.44 9.69
CA ARG A 155 17.19 5.79 8.46
C ARG A 155 16.56 5.01 7.31
N LEU A 156 15.88 5.70 6.39
CA LEU A 156 15.43 5.13 5.12
C LEU A 156 16.66 4.84 4.25
N ILE A 157 16.97 3.55 4.05
CA ILE A 157 18.05 3.09 3.16
C ILE A 157 17.40 2.44 1.95
N GLY A 158 17.35 3.18 0.84
CA GLY A 158 16.94 2.65 -0.45
C GLY A 158 15.45 2.86 -0.75
N GLY A 159 14.69 1.76 -0.81
CA GLY A 159 13.31 1.75 -1.28
C GLY A 159 12.34 1.34 -0.18
N VAL A 160 11.17 1.98 -0.15
CA VAL A 160 10.05 1.60 0.72
C VAL A 160 9.13 0.68 -0.08
N HIS A 161 8.95 -0.54 0.41
CA HIS A 161 8.02 -1.50 -0.14
C HIS A 161 6.65 -1.34 0.51
N MET A 162 5.61 -1.74 -0.21
CA MET A 162 4.26 -1.79 0.35
C MET A 162 4.22 -2.75 1.54
N ASP A 163 3.53 -2.32 2.59
CA ASP A 163 3.20 -3.15 3.74
C ASP A 163 1.70 -3.48 3.74
N TRP A 164 1.28 -4.28 4.72
CA TRP A 164 -0.14 -4.62 4.90
C TRP A 164 -1.02 -3.39 5.09
N MET A 165 -0.53 -2.34 5.74
CA MET A 165 -1.30 -1.12 6.00
C MET A 165 -1.65 -0.40 4.69
N THR A 166 -0.65 -0.17 3.84
CA THR A 166 -0.85 0.43 2.53
C THR A 166 -1.69 -0.47 1.63
N TYR A 167 -1.47 -1.79 1.66
CA TYR A 167 -2.27 -2.75 0.87
C TYR A 167 -3.76 -2.67 1.24
N LEU A 168 -4.09 -2.77 2.53
CA LEU A 168 -5.47 -2.70 3.03
C LEU A 168 -6.12 -1.35 2.73
N LYS A 169 -5.37 -0.24 2.84
CA LYS A 169 -5.84 1.10 2.51
C LYS A 169 -6.31 1.20 1.07
N VAL A 170 -5.54 0.67 0.13
CA VAL A 170 -5.92 0.71 -1.29
C VAL A 170 -7.05 -0.26 -1.60
N ARG A 171 -7.05 -1.44 -0.96
CA ARG A 171 -8.16 -2.41 -1.03
C ARG A 171 -9.47 -1.91 -0.42
N GLY A 172 -9.42 -0.80 0.32
CA GLY A 172 -10.57 -0.21 0.97
C GLY A 172 -11.03 -0.98 2.21
N ILE A 173 -10.11 -1.68 2.88
CA ILE A 173 -10.40 -2.45 4.09
C ILE A 173 -10.12 -1.57 5.32
N CYS A 174 -11.11 -1.40 6.19
CA CYS A 174 -10.95 -0.66 7.44
C CYS A 174 -10.15 -1.47 8.46
N VAL A 175 -9.11 -0.85 9.04
CA VAL A 175 -8.41 -1.39 10.21
C VAL A 175 -9.17 -1.08 11.50
N PRO A 176 -9.08 -1.94 12.53
CA PRO A 176 -9.74 -1.71 13.80
C PRO A 176 -9.17 -0.47 14.52
N MET A 177 -9.98 0.17 15.36
CA MET A 177 -9.54 1.31 16.16
C MET A 177 -8.68 0.86 17.36
N LYS A 178 -7.73 1.72 17.77
CA LYS A 178 -6.87 1.50 18.96
C LYS A 178 -7.67 1.33 20.26
N SER A 179 -8.85 1.91 20.36
CA SER A 179 -9.72 1.80 21.54
C SER A 179 -10.40 0.44 21.67
N LEU A 180 -10.38 -0.40 20.63
CA LEU A 180 -10.90 -1.76 20.67
C LEU A 180 -9.91 -2.69 21.38
N SER A 181 -10.42 -3.81 21.89
CA SER A 181 -9.61 -4.76 22.65
C SER A 181 -8.62 -5.52 21.76
N VAL A 182 -7.55 -6.02 22.36
CA VAL A 182 -6.58 -6.89 21.69
C VAL A 182 -7.27 -8.14 21.10
N THR A 183 -8.23 -8.73 21.83
CA THR A 183 -9.06 -9.84 21.32
C THR A 183 -9.79 -9.46 20.05
N TYR A 184 -10.39 -8.26 20.00
CA TYR A 184 -11.06 -7.78 18.79
C TYR A 184 -10.09 -7.67 17.61
N TRP A 185 -8.88 -7.15 17.84
CA TRP A 185 -7.86 -7.05 16.79
C TRP A 185 -7.48 -8.43 16.23
N LYS A 186 -7.31 -9.43 17.10
CA LYS A 186 -7.01 -10.80 16.69
C LYS A 186 -8.16 -11.41 15.88
N THR A 187 -9.40 -11.28 16.34
CA THR A 187 -10.59 -11.77 15.62
C THR A 187 -10.73 -11.10 14.25
N TRP A 188 -10.60 -9.77 14.19
CA TRP A 188 -10.64 -9.02 12.94
C TRP A 188 -9.54 -9.48 11.98
N ALA A 189 -8.30 -9.64 12.48
CA ALA A 189 -7.18 -10.07 11.65
C ALA A 189 -7.40 -11.47 11.10
N TRP A 190 -7.98 -12.39 11.88
CA TRP A 190 -8.31 -13.74 11.42
C TRP A 190 -9.38 -13.74 10.33
N GLN A 191 -10.46 -12.98 10.53
CA GLN A 191 -11.53 -12.83 9.53
C GLN A 191 -11.00 -12.21 8.24
N CYS A 192 -10.24 -11.11 8.36
CA CYS A 192 -9.62 -10.45 7.21
C CYS A 192 -8.65 -11.37 6.47
N ALA A 193 -7.86 -12.17 7.17
CA ALA A 193 -6.96 -13.14 6.56
C ALA A 193 -7.71 -14.18 5.72
N LYS A 194 -8.84 -14.69 6.21
CA LYS A 194 -9.70 -15.63 5.47
C LYS A 194 -10.32 -15.00 4.24
N GLU A 195 -10.76 -13.74 4.33
CA GLU A 195 -11.28 -13.02 3.16
C GLU A 195 -10.19 -12.85 2.08
N LEU A 196 -8.97 -12.53 2.50
CA LEU A 196 -7.81 -12.33 1.62
C LEU A 196 -7.25 -13.64 1.04
N GLU A 197 -7.66 -14.81 1.54
CA GLU A 197 -7.31 -16.10 0.91
C GLU A 197 -7.82 -16.15 -0.54
N THR A 198 -8.95 -15.52 -0.83
CA THR A 198 -9.52 -15.42 -2.19
C THR A 198 -8.63 -14.65 -3.16
N ASP A 199 -7.74 -13.80 -2.65
CA ASP A 199 -6.73 -13.10 -3.42
C ASP A 199 -5.46 -13.96 -3.65
N GLY A 200 -5.42 -15.15 -3.06
CA GLY A 200 -4.32 -16.13 -3.14
C GLY A 200 -3.19 -15.89 -2.13
N PHE A 201 -3.48 -15.22 -1.01
CA PHE A 201 -2.57 -15.18 0.14
C PHE A 201 -2.74 -16.42 1.01
N ASP A 202 -1.68 -16.79 1.72
CA ASP A 202 -1.75 -17.79 2.77
C ASP A 202 -2.45 -17.20 4.01
N THR A 203 -3.51 -17.87 4.49
CA THR A 203 -4.34 -17.37 5.58
C THR A 203 -3.56 -17.20 6.88
N VAL A 204 -2.69 -18.13 7.27
CA VAL A 204 -1.94 -18.04 8.53
C VAL A 204 -0.87 -16.96 8.44
N LEU A 205 -0.10 -16.92 7.35
CA LEU A 205 0.94 -15.89 7.16
C LEU A 205 0.32 -14.49 7.10
N THR A 206 -0.84 -14.35 6.44
CA THR A 206 -1.62 -13.11 6.43
C THR A 206 -2.02 -12.70 7.83
N TYR A 207 -2.62 -13.62 8.61
CA TYR A 207 -3.02 -13.36 10.00
C TYR A 207 -1.84 -12.84 10.83
N VAL A 208 -0.68 -13.49 10.75
CA VAL A 208 0.56 -13.08 11.45
C VAL A 208 1.00 -11.69 11.03
N GLY A 209 0.98 -11.39 9.73
CA GLY A 209 1.32 -10.07 9.20
C GLY A 209 0.39 -8.98 9.75
N LEU A 210 -0.92 -9.23 9.72
CA LEU A 210 -1.95 -8.31 10.20
C LEU A 210 -1.84 -8.03 11.70
N ILE A 211 -1.69 -9.07 12.55
CA ILE A 211 -1.56 -8.86 14.00
C ILE A 211 -0.23 -8.22 14.38
N THR A 212 0.85 -8.49 13.63
CA THR A 212 2.15 -7.83 13.83
C THR A 212 2.03 -6.34 13.51
N MET A 213 1.41 -6.00 12.39
CA MET A 213 1.14 -4.62 11.97
C MET A 213 0.32 -3.87 13.04
N LEU A 214 -0.75 -4.48 13.56
CA LEU A 214 -1.59 -3.86 14.60
C LEU A 214 -0.82 -3.68 15.92
N ASN A 215 0.02 -4.65 16.30
CA ASN A 215 0.82 -4.58 17.53
C ASN A 215 1.89 -3.49 17.44
N ASP A 216 2.58 -3.41 16.30
CA ASP A 216 3.56 -2.36 16.05
C ASP A 216 2.90 -0.98 16.11
N ALA A 217 1.76 -0.83 15.45
CA ALA A 217 1.06 0.43 15.39
C ALA A 217 0.49 0.90 16.74
N PHE A 218 -0.18 0.01 17.47
CA PHE A 218 -0.93 0.38 18.66
C PHE A 218 -0.15 0.22 19.95
N GLN A 219 0.82 -0.70 19.99
CA GLN A 219 1.63 -1.01 21.17
C GLN A 219 3.14 -0.79 20.99
N ASN A 220 3.62 -0.41 19.79
CA ASN A 220 5.04 -0.24 19.50
C ASN A 220 5.86 -1.53 19.67
N LYS A 221 5.33 -2.66 19.24
CA LYS A 221 6.01 -3.96 19.32
C LYS A 221 5.97 -4.63 17.97
N PHE A 222 7.12 -4.68 17.29
CA PHE A 222 7.28 -5.37 16.01
C PHE A 222 7.41 -6.89 16.22
N GLN A 223 6.32 -7.50 16.69
CA GLN A 223 6.14 -8.92 16.86
C GLN A 223 4.64 -9.24 16.81
N PRO A 224 4.23 -10.44 16.37
CA PRO A 224 2.82 -10.79 16.37
C PRO A 224 2.25 -10.83 17.79
N LEU A 225 0.95 -10.59 17.89
CA LEU A 225 0.21 -10.87 19.12
C LEU A 225 0.13 -12.39 19.31
N PRO A 226 0.06 -12.89 20.56
CA PRO A 226 -0.19 -14.30 20.82
C PRO A 226 -1.47 -14.77 20.12
N LEU A 227 -1.53 -16.04 19.74
CA LEU A 227 -2.74 -16.67 19.19
C LEU A 227 -3.93 -16.48 20.14
N ASP A 228 -5.14 -16.31 19.60
CA ASP A 228 -6.36 -16.33 20.41
C ASP A 228 -6.86 -17.76 20.55
N GLU A 229 -7.18 -18.18 21.77
CA GLU A 229 -7.65 -19.55 22.03
C GLU A 229 -8.94 -19.88 21.30
N SER A 230 -9.80 -18.87 21.05
CA SER A 230 -11.12 -19.07 20.42
C SER A 230 -11.08 -19.62 18.98
N PHE A 231 -9.95 -19.48 18.29
CA PHE A 231 -9.74 -20.00 16.93
C PHE A 231 -8.38 -20.67 16.77
N ALA A 232 -7.74 -21.06 17.87
CA ALA A 232 -6.42 -21.68 17.85
C ALA A 232 -6.42 -23.01 17.07
N ASP A 233 -7.41 -23.87 17.33
CA ASP A 233 -7.54 -25.16 16.65
C ASP A 233 -7.77 -25.00 15.15
N GLU A 234 -8.56 -23.98 14.75
CA GLU A 234 -8.78 -23.65 13.35
C GLU A 234 -7.47 -23.27 12.68
N ILE A 235 -6.69 -22.35 13.27
CA ILE A 235 -5.39 -21.93 12.73
C ILE A 235 -4.39 -23.09 12.65
N GLN A 236 -4.35 -23.95 13.68
CA GLN A 236 -3.46 -25.11 13.71
C GLN A 236 -3.77 -26.14 12.63
N SER A 237 -5.00 -26.15 12.09
CA SER A 237 -5.38 -27.05 11.00
C SER A 237 -4.82 -26.63 9.63
N TYR A 238 -4.32 -25.40 9.48
CA TYR A 238 -3.80 -24.92 8.20
C TYR A 238 -2.39 -25.47 7.91
N PRO A 239 -2.09 -25.91 6.67
CA PRO A 239 -0.78 -26.46 6.31
C PRO A 239 0.42 -25.54 6.56
N SER A 240 0.21 -24.22 6.59
CA SER A 240 1.25 -23.22 6.83
C SER A 240 1.53 -22.96 8.31
N PHE A 241 0.67 -23.41 9.24
CA PHE A 241 0.91 -23.21 10.67
C PHE A 241 2.28 -23.72 11.15
N PRO A 242 2.77 -24.91 10.77
CA PRO A 242 4.05 -25.44 11.24
C PRO A 242 5.27 -24.57 10.87
N VAL A 243 5.18 -23.73 9.85
CA VAL A 243 6.29 -22.85 9.43
C VAL A 243 6.25 -21.48 10.11
N VAL A 244 5.23 -21.20 10.92
CA VAL A 244 5.07 -19.93 11.64
C VAL A 244 5.50 -20.10 13.10
N SER A 245 6.82 -20.05 13.31
CA SER A 245 7.41 -20.12 14.65
C SER A 245 6.98 -18.98 15.57
N GLN A 246 6.41 -17.89 15.05
CA GLN A 246 5.94 -16.79 15.90
C GLN A 246 4.57 -17.06 16.55
N LEU A 247 3.85 -18.11 16.13
CA LEU A 247 2.58 -18.53 16.73
C LEU A 247 2.71 -19.79 17.59
N SER A 248 3.88 -20.42 17.65
CA SER A 248 4.10 -21.56 18.54
C SER A 248 3.94 -21.09 19.99
N ILE A 249 3.01 -21.75 20.70
CA ILE A 249 2.70 -21.46 22.10
C ILE A 249 3.99 -21.63 22.90
N SER A 250 4.46 -20.55 23.52
CA SER A 250 5.49 -20.64 24.56
C SER A 250 4.93 -21.51 25.68
N HIS A 251 5.41 -22.75 25.77
CA HIS A 251 5.19 -23.62 26.92
C HIS A 251 5.94 -23.09 28.15
#